data_AF-A0A534QEF7-F1
#
_entry.id   AF-A0A534QEF7-F1
#
_cell.length_a   1.000
_cell.length_b   1.000
_cell.length_c   1.000
_cell.angle_alpha   90.00
_cell.angle_beta   90.00
_cell.angle_gamma   90.00
#
_symmetry.space_group_name_H-M   'P 1'
#
loop_
_entity.id
_entity.type
_entity.pdbx_description
1 polymer ?
#
loop_
_entity_poly.entity_id
_entity_poly.type
_entity_poly.pdbx_seq_one_letter_code
_entity_poly.pdbx_strand_id
1 'polypeptide(L)'
;MTQLVSLVVPVFNEEECVPLLSAELARLADRLEREKGLRVETVLVDDGSSDRSRRRGARSARPGRVAVPEFRPPGGAQLRLSARAGRRGRDPRRRPAGSARGRPRPGRRVAAGGRHRLRRARTA
;
A
#
# COMPACT_ATOMS: atom_id res chain seq x y z
N MET A 1 -10.26 20.21 28.68
CA MET A 1 -9.37 19.20 28.09
C MET A 1 -9.32 19.46 26.59
N THR A 2 -8.21 19.92 26.04
CA THR A 2 -8.02 20.08 24.59
C THR A 2 -7.57 18.74 24.01
N GLN A 3 -8.38 18.14 23.14
CA GLN A 3 -8.03 16.88 22.45
C GLN A 3 -7.22 17.18 21.19
N LEU A 4 -6.19 16.37 20.93
CA LEU A 4 -5.38 16.43 19.71
C LEU A 4 -5.88 15.37 18.71
N VAL A 5 -6.07 15.78 17.46
CA VAL A 5 -6.45 14.91 16.34
C VAL A 5 -5.32 14.91 15.31
N SER A 6 -4.79 13.73 15.01
CA SER A 6 -3.75 13.55 13.99
C SER A 6 -4.36 13.08 12.67
N LEU A 7 -4.23 13.89 11.63
CA LEU A 7 -4.63 13.55 10.26
C LEU A 7 -3.42 12.99 9.51
N VAL A 8 -3.37 11.67 9.32
CA VAL A 8 -2.29 11.01 8.58
C VAL A 8 -2.76 10.74 7.16
N VAL A 9 -2.09 11.34 6.17
CA VAL A 9 -2.45 11.22 4.76
C VAL A 9 -1.29 10.61 3.98
N PRO A 10 -1.43 9.40 3.40
CA PRO A 10 -0.45 8.86 2.48
C PRO A 10 -0.49 9.65 1.16
N VAL A 11 0.69 9.90 0.59
CA VAL A 11 0.89 10.65 -0.65
C VAL A 11 1.72 9.81 -1.60
N PHE A 12 1.22 9.56 -2.81
CA PHE A 12 1.97 8.84 -3.84
C PHE A 12 1.73 9.46 -5.22
N ASN A 13 2.76 10.09 -5.78
CA ASN A 13 2.71 10.74 -7.09
C ASN A 13 1.57 11.77 -7.25
N GLU A 14 1.38 12.63 -6.24
CA GLU A 14 0.34 13.66 -6.15
C GLU A 14 0.93 15.08 -6.24
N GLU A 15 1.96 15.29 -7.07
CA GLU A 15 2.73 16.55 -7.15
C GLU A 15 1.86 17.82 -7.23
N GLU A 16 0.76 17.79 -7.98
CA GLU A 16 -0.14 18.93 -8.17
C GLU A 16 -1.19 19.08 -7.05
N CYS A 17 -1.62 17.96 -6.46
CA CYS A 17 -2.71 17.94 -5.48
C CYS A 17 -2.21 18.26 -4.07
N VAL A 18 -1.00 17.83 -3.71
CA VAL A 18 -0.43 17.97 -2.36
C VAL A 18 -0.44 19.43 -1.85
N PRO A 19 -0.08 20.45 -2.65
CA PRO A 19 -0.19 21.84 -2.23
C PRO A 19 -1.62 22.27 -1.86
N LEU A 20 -2.60 21.89 -2.69
CA LEU A 20 -4.00 22.24 -2.49
C LEU A 20 -4.56 21.53 -1.26
N LEU A 21 -4.25 20.24 -1.10
CA LEU A 21 -4.61 19.45 0.06
C LEU A 21 -4.05 20.05 1.35
N SER A 22 -2.77 20.44 1.38
CA SER A 22 -2.15 21.07 2.55
C SER A 22 -2.87 22.36 2.97
N ALA A 23 -3.26 23.19 1.98
CA ALA A 23 -4.00 24.42 2.24
C ALA A 23 -5.40 24.15 2.82
N GLU A 24 -6.12 23.17 2.29
CA GLU A 24 -7.45 22.81 2.80
C GLU A 24 -7.40 22.15 4.19
N LEU A 25 -6.41 21.29 4.44
CA LEU A 25 -6.19 20.70 5.77
C LEU A 25 -5.85 21.77 6.82
N ALA A 26 -5.09 22.80 6.44
CA ALA A 26 -4.84 23.93 7.33
C ALA A 26 -6.13 24.71 7.65
N ARG A 27 -6.98 24.98 6.65
CA ARG A 27 -8.29 25.63 6.85
C ARG A 27 -9.22 24.77 7.71
N LEU A 28 -9.21 23.46 7.53
CA LEU A 28 -9.96 22.52 8.34
C LEU A 28 -9.48 22.52 9.80
N ALA A 29 -8.16 22.50 10.03
CA ALA A 29 -7.58 22.58 11.36
C ALA A 29 -7.99 23.87 12.08
N ASP A 30 -7.88 25.02 11.43
CA ASP A 30 -8.27 26.33 11.99
C ASP A 30 -9.77 26.36 12.33
N ARG A 31 -10.60 25.70 11.51
CA ARG A 31 -12.04 25.58 11.76
C ARG A 31 -12.37 24.70 12.96
N LEU A 32 -11.76 23.52 13.05
CA LEU A 32 -11.98 22.58 14.15
C LEU A 32 -11.47 23.11 15.49
N GLU A 33 -10.37 23.87 15.47
CA GLU A 33 -9.85 24.54 16.66
C GLU A 33 -10.85 25.60 17.17
N ARG A 34 -11.39 26.44 16.28
CA ARG A 34 -12.37 27.48 16.65
C ARG A 34 -13.73 26.92 17.06
N GLU A 35 -14.26 25.95 16.33
CA GLU A 35 -15.65 25.47 16.51
C GLU A 35 -15.76 24.39 17.59
N LYS A 36 -14.71 23.58 17.78
CA LYS A 36 -14.75 22.38 18.62
C LYS A 36 -13.66 22.35 19.69
N GLY A 37 -12.75 23.32 19.73
CA GLY A 37 -11.61 23.31 20.65
C GLY A 37 -10.65 22.14 20.43
N LEU A 38 -10.63 21.58 19.21
CA LEU A 38 -9.75 20.46 18.85
C LEU A 38 -8.44 21.00 18.28
N ARG A 39 -7.31 20.54 18.81
CA ARG A 39 -6.02 20.76 18.15
C ARG A 39 -5.87 19.74 17.05
N VAL A 40 -5.38 20.16 15.89
CA VAL A 40 -5.21 19.28 14.72
C VAL A 40 -3.78 19.35 14.23
N GLU A 41 -3.16 18.18 14.09
CA GLU A 41 -1.90 18.03 13.36
C GLU A 41 -2.15 17.23 12.07
N THR A 42 -1.36 17.52 11.04
CA THR A 42 -1.40 16.82 9.76
C THR A 42 -0.04 16.19 9.48
N VAL A 43 -0.03 14.95 9.02
CA VAL A 43 1.19 14.22 8.65
C VAL A 43 1.00 13.68 7.24
N LEU A 44 1.68 14.26 6.27
CA LEU A 44 1.70 13.82 4.89
C LEU A 44 2.80 12.78 4.71
N VAL A 45 2.45 11.50 4.64
CA VAL A 45 3.44 10.42 4.52
C VAL A 45 3.70 10.16 3.04
N ASP A 46 4.88 10.52 2.55
CA ASP A 46 5.28 10.19 1.19
C ASP A 46 5.52 8.68 1.07
N ASP A 47 4.68 7.98 0.32
CA ASP A 47 4.64 6.53 0.15
C ASP A 47 5.54 6.06 -1.00
N GLY A 48 6.73 6.65 -1.11
CA GLY A 48 7.71 6.33 -2.15
C GLY A 48 7.36 6.93 -3.51
N SER A 49 6.91 8.18 -3.54
CA SER A 49 6.66 8.90 -4.80
C SER A 49 7.92 8.96 -5.68
N SER A 50 7.73 8.80 -6.98
CA SER A 50 8.76 8.99 -8.01
C SER A 50 8.83 10.42 -8.55
N ASP A 51 7.83 11.24 -8.23
CA ASP A 51 7.71 12.63 -8.65
C ASP A 51 8.16 13.61 -7.55
N ARG A 52 7.70 14.87 -7.61
CA ARG A 52 8.12 15.92 -6.69
C ARG A 52 7.13 16.15 -5.55
N SER A 53 6.22 15.20 -5.29
CA SER A 53 5.18 15.27 -4.25
C SER A 53 5.71 15.69 -2.89
N ARG A 54 6.77 15.02 -2.41
CA ARG A 54 7.40 15.34 -1.12
C ARG A 54 7.90 16.77 -1.05
N ARG A 55 8.59 17.23 -2.11
CA ARG A 55 9.13 18.60 -2.17
C ARG A 55 8.01 19.62 -2.19
N ARG A 56 6.91 19.34 -2.87
CA ARG A 56 5.74 20.21 -2.93
C ARG A 56 5.04 20.27 -1.57
N GLY A 57 4.83 19.12 -0.92
CA GLY A 57 4.27 19.02 0.42
C GLY A 57 5.08 19.78 1.47
N ALA A 58 6.41 19.60 1.48
CA ALA A 58 7.27 20.30 2.42
C ALA A 58 7.24 21.84 2.23
N ARG A 59 7.09 22.33 0.98
CA ARG A 59 6.96 23.78 0.70
C ARG A 59 5.60 24.34 1.08
N SER A 60 4.55 23.53 0.99
CA SER A 60 3.17 23.93 1.32
C SER A 60 2.81 23.68 2.79
N ALA A 61 3.69 23.04 3.55
CA ALA A 61 3.52 22.75 4.97
C ALA A 61 3.56 24.04 5.80
N ARG A 62 2.55 24.25 6.67
CA ARG A 62 2.64 25.26 7.73
C ARG A 62 3.54 24.71 8.86
N PRO A 63 4.54 25.47 9.33
CA PRO A 63 5.39 25.07 10.45
C PRO A 63 4.56 24.66 11.67
N GLY A 64 4.90 23.53 12.30
CA GLY A 64 4.22 23.02 13.49
C GLY A 64 2.84 22.39 13.27
N ARG A 65 2.32 22.36 12.04
CA ARG A 65 1.03 21.71 11.71
C ARG A 65 1.16 20.58 10.69
N VAL A 66 2.20 20.58 9.86
CA VAL A 66 2.37 19.58 8.80
C VAL A 66 3.77 18.96 8.87
N ALA A 67 3.86 17.63 8.99
CA ALA A 67 5.11 16.87 8.84
C ALA A 67 5.06 16.03 7.55
N VAL A 68 6.20 15.92 6.84
CA VAL A 68 6.30 15.14 5.60
C VAL A 68 7.39 14.04 5.67
N PRO A 69 7.14 12.95 6.40
CA PRO A 69 8.07 11.81 6.43
C PRO A 69 8.05 11.04 5.12
N GLU A 70 9.19 10.45 4.76
CA GLU A 70 9.26 9.46 3.68
C GLU A 70 9.08 8.06 4.26
N PHE A 71 8.21 7.28 3.64
CA PHE A 71 8.02 5.87 3.94
C PHE A 71 8.15 5.07 2.64
N ARG A 72 9.19 4.22 2.57
CA ARG A 72 9.44 3.37 1.40
C ARG A 72 9.36 1.90 1.79
N PRO A 73 8.18 1.27 1.70
CA PRO A 73 8.05 -0.16 2.00
C PRO A 73 8.56 -1.02 0.82
N PRO A 74 9.08 -2.24 1.07
CA PRO A 74 9.26 -3.22 0.02
C PRO A 74 7.87 -3.66 -0.50
N GLY A 75 7.57 -3.30 -1.75
CA GLY A 75 6.27 -3.50 -2.41
C GLY A 75 5.27 -2.40 -2.03
N GLY A 76 4.92 -1.53 -2.99
CA GLY A 76 4.17 -0.28 -2.80
C GLY A 76 2.91 -0.38 -1.93
N ALA A 77 2.59 0.67 -1.14
CA ALA A 77 1.62 0.53 -0.06
C ALA A 77 0.14 0.51 -0.47
N GLN A 78 -0.19 0.80 -1.73
CA GLN A 78 -1.54 0.56 -2.28
C GLN A 78 -1.95 -0.92 -2.15
N LEU A 79 -0.96 -1.84 -2.24
CA LEU A 79 -1.15 -3.27 -2.00
C LEU A 79 -1.40 -3.61 -0.51
N ARG A 80 -1.00 -2.76 0.44
CA ARG A 80 -1.07 -3.03 1.89
C ARG A 80 -2.27 -2.41 2.58
N LEU A 81 -2.65 -1.18 2.23
CA LEU A 81 -3.90 -0.56 2.72
C LEU A 81 -5.12 -1.39 2.30
N SER A 82 -5.13 -1.86 1.04
CA SER A 82 -6.13 -2.82 0.54
C SER A 82 -6.03 -4.20 1.21
N ALA A 83 -4.83 -4.74 1.42
CA ALA A 83 -4.66 -6.02 2.10
C ALA A 83 -5.08 -5.98 3.60
N ARG A 84 -4.99 -4.82 4.25
CA ARG A 84 -5.47 -4.64 5.63
C ARG A 84 -6.99 -4.51 5.68
N ALA A 85 -7.62 -3.92 4.66
CA ALA A 85 -9.07 -3.90 4.50
C ALA A 85 -9.68 -5.28 4.19
N GLY A 86 -8.95 -6.14 3.46
CA GLY A 86 -9.39 -7.50 3.09
C GLY A 86 -9.28 -8.57 4.19
N ARG A 87 -8.74 -8.25 5.38
CA ARG A 87 -8.57 -9.21 6.49
C ARG A 87 -9.63 -9.12 7.60
N ARG A 88 -10.80 -8.51 7.33
CA ARG A 88 -11.97 -8.67 8.20
C ARG A 88 -12.70 -9.96 7.82
N GLY A 89 -12.59 -10.98 8.67
CA GLY A 89 -13.58 -12.09 8.70
C GLY A 89 -13.10 -13.51 8.41
N ARG A 90 -11.87 -13.92 8.77
CA ARG A 90 -11.61 -15.36 8.98
C ARG A 90 -11.85 -15.70 10.45
N ASP A 91 -13.05 -16.21 10.72
CA ASP A 91 -13.42 -16.84 11.98
C ASP A 91 -12.49 -18.05 12.26
N PRO A 92 -11.69 -18.03 13.34
CA PRO A 92 -10.79 -19.12 13.68
C PRO A 92 -11.51 -20.40 14.15
N ARG A 93 -12.86 -20.41 14.26
CA ARG A 93 -13.64 -21.56 14.72
C ARG A 93 -14.22 -22.43 13.60
N ARG A 94 -14.08 -22.05 12.32
CA ARG A 94 -14.47 -22.92 11.20
C ARG A 94 -13.43 -24.02 10.99
N ARG A 95 -13.68 -25.18 11.62
CA ARG A 95 -13.04 -26.44 11.23
C ARG A 95 -13.28 -26.69 9.73
N PRO A 96 -12.27 -27.06 8.93
CA PRO A 96 -12.52 -27.57 7.60
C PRO A 96 -13.33 -28.86 7.73
N ALA A 97 -14.51 -28.91 7.09
CA ALA A 97 -15.30 -30.12 6.98
C ALA A 97 -14.44 -31.22 6.33
N GLY A 98 -14.41 -32.38 6.97
CA GLY A 98 -13.54 -33.50 6.62
C GLY A 98 -13.86 -34.13 5.26
N SER A 99 -12.78 -34.61 4.65
CA SER A 99 -12.62 -35.77 3.77
C SER A 99 -13.86 -36.53 3.27
N ALA A 100 -13.96 -36.67 1.95
CA ALA A 100 -14.39 -37.90 1.27
C ALA A 100 -13.39 -38.17 0.14
N ARG A 101 -12.47 -39.12 0.33
CA ARG A 101 -12.50 -40.48 -0.23
C ARG A 101 -12.33 -40.53 -1.75
N GLY A 102 -11.22 -41.13 -2.19
CA GLY A 102 -11.01 -41.52 -3.59
C GLY A 102 -9.55 -41.79 -3.97
N ARG A 103 -8.91 -42.81 -3.37
CA ARG A 103 -7.83 -43.55 -4.07
C ARG A 103 -8.51 -44.66 -4.89
N PRO A 104 -7.99 -44.98 -6.08
CA PRO A 104 -7.19 -46.21 -6.16
C PRO A 104 -5.84 -46.04 -6.89
N ARG A 105 -4.88 -46.88 -6.49
CA ARG A 105 -3.59 -47.19 -7.14
C ARG A 105 -3.81 -48.32 -8.20
N PRO A 106 -2.78 -48.93 -8.82
CA PRO A 106 -1.63 -48.42 -9.59
C PRO A 106 -1.49 -49.10 -10.98
N GLY A 107 -0.63 -48.57 -11.85
CA GLY A 107 0.19 -49.40 -12.75
C GLY A 107 0.06 -49.20 -14.26
N ARG A 108 1.09 -48.59 -14.88
CA ARG A 108 1.89 -49.21 -15.96
C ARG A 108 3.12 -48.34 -16.30
N ARG A 109 4.31 -48.93 -16.13
CA ARG A 109 5.57 -48.49 -16.74
C ARG A 109 5.61 -48.95 -18.19
N VAL A 110 6.04 -48.10 -19.13
CA VAL A 110 6.86 -48.41 -20.34
C VAL A 110 7.50 -47.07 -20.75
N ALA A 111 8.78 -46.79 -20.46
CA ALA A 111 10.01 -47.13 -21.18
C ALA A 111 10.27 -46.35 -22.49
N ALA A 112 11.40 -45.63 -22.47
CA ALA A 112 12.42 -45.48 -23.51
C ALA A 112 12.18 -44.66 -24.80
N GLY A 113 13.23 -43.92 -25.18
CA GLY A 113 13.50 -43.38 -26.53
C GLY A 113 13.10 -41.91 -26.70
N GLY A 114 13.92 -40.99 -27.19
CA GLY A 114 15.20 -41.10 -27.85
C GLY A 114 15.80 -39.70 -28.06
N ARG A 115 17.10 -39.67 -28.24
CA ARG A 115 17.91 -38.50 -28.56
C ARG A 115 17.52 -38.00 -29.96
N HIS A 116 17.40 -36.69 -30.15
CA HIS A 116 17.84 -36.09 -31.40
C HIS A 116 18.42 -34.69 -31.18
N ARG A 117 19.75 -34.64 -31.30
CA ARG A 117 20.48 -33.44 -31.70
C ARG A 117 20.05 -33.07 -33.11
N LEU A 118 19.77 -31.80 -33.36
CA LEU A 118 20.07 -31.18 -34.65
C LEU A 118 20.87 -29.91 -34.43
N ARG A 119 21.88 -29.78 -35.27
CA ARG A 119 23.03 -28.90 -35.21
C ARG A 119 22.99 -28.10 -36.52
N ARG A 120 23.52 -26.87 -36.47
CA ARG A 120 23.95 -26.02 -37.61
C ARG A 120 22.79 -25.28 -38.32
N ALA A 121 22.97 -24.08 -38.88
CA ALA A 121 24.20 -23.48 -39.40
C ALA A 121 24.23 -21.95 -39.25
N ARG A 122 25.46 -21.42 -39.21
CA ARG A 122 25.82 -20.04 -39.52
C ARG A 122 25.82 -19.86 -41.04
N THR A 123 25.40 -18.69 -41.50
CA THR A 123 25.79 -18.00 -42.75
C THR A 123 25.47 -16.53 -42.45
N ALA A 124 26.47 -15.70 -42.23
CA ALA A 124 27.29 -14.97 -43.22
C ALA A 124 26.85 -13.52 -43.18
#